data_AF-A0A662RV38-F1
#
_entry.id   AF-A0A662RV38-F1
#
_cell.length_a   1.000
_cell.length_b   1.000
_cell.length_c   1.000
_cell.angle_alpha   90.00
_cell.angle_beta   90.00
_cell.angle_gamma   90.00
#
_symmetry.space_group_name_H-M   'P 1'
#
loop_
_entity.id
_entity.type
_entity.pdbx_description
1 polymer ?
#
loop_
_entity_poly.entity_id
_entity_poly.type
_entity_poly.pdbx_seq_one_letter_code
_entity_poly.pdbx_strand_id
1 'polypeptide(L)'
;MIEVKCEICSVEMNVRYDNKFGHVTFICPNCSAKKEIEWIKVAKKPRSAYIAATLHVLEYDEDVFISAVGGDRISKMFWCVYAVLVQRIAEISNTTVRQLNGSAIEVGVILHRRKVK
;
A
#
# COMPACT_ATOMS: atom_id res chain seq x y z
N MET A 1 10.28 10.33 -3.33
CA MET A 1 9.38 10.48 -4.49
C MET A 1 9.50 9.19 -5.28
N ILE A 2 8.52 8.30 -5.15
CA ILE A 2 8.41 7.10 -5.99
C ILE A 2 6.97 7.08 -6.50
N GLU A 3 6.86 6.95 -7.81
CA GLU A 3 5.76 7.34 -8.67
C GLU A 3 4.96 6.07 -9.02
N VAL A 4 3.71 5.96 -8.58
CA VAL A 4 2.81 4.96 -9.18
C VAL A 4 2.49 5.45 -10.58
N LYS A 5 2.95 4.73 -11.62
CA LYS A 5 2.74 5.14 -13.01
C LYS A 5 1.43 4.60 -13.54
N CYS A 6 0.74 5.42 -14.32
CA CYS A 6 -0.46 5.01 -15.02
C CYS A 6 -0.13 3.93 -16.06
N GLU A 7 -0.85 2.81 -16.03
CA GLU A 7 -0.64 1.70 -16.96
C GLU A 7 -0.92 2.07 -18.43
N ILE A 8 -1.72 3.12 -18.68
CA ILE A 8 -2.11 3.56 -20.03
C ILE A 8 -1.08 4.53 -20.62
N CYS A 9 -0.70 5.56 -19.86
CA CYS A 9 0.12 6.67 -20.39
C CYS A 9 1.46 6.84 -19.67
N SER A 10 1.80 5.96 -18.73
CA SER A 10 3.06 5.96 -17.97
C SER A 10 3.35 7.22 -17.13
N VAL A 11 2.42 8.17 -17.08
CA VAL A 11 2.51 9.38 -16.24
C VAL A 11 2.31 9.02 -14.77
N GLU A 12 3.03 9.70 -13.87
CA GLU A 12 2.86 9.58 -12.42
C GLU A 12 1.41 9.89 -12.01
N MET A 13 0.85 9.03 -11.16
CA MET A 13 -0.50 9.15 -10.63
C MET A 13 -0.50 9.92 -9.31
N ASN A 14 -1.45 10.84 -9.18
CA ASN A 14 -1.75 11.52 -7.93
C ASN A 14 -2.44 10.57 -6.95
N VAL A 15 -2.14 10.69 -5.66
CA VAL A 15 -2.71 9.81 -4.63
C VAL A 15 -3.72 10.56 -3.78
N ARG A 16 -4.95 10.04 -3.68
CA ARG A 16 -5.98 10.51 -2.75
C ARG A 16 -6.24 9.45 -1.68
N TYR A 17 -6.22 9.86 -0.43
CA TYR A 17 -6.38 8.97 0.72
C TYR A 17 -7.77 9.16 1.31
N ASP A 18 -8.55 8.09 1.37
CA ASP A 18 -9.84 8.10 2.03
C ASP A 18 -9.73 7.45 3.41
N ASN A 19 -9.56 8.29 4.43
CA ASN A 19 -9.48 7.84 5.82
C ASN A 19 -10.82 7.31 6.37
N LYS A 20 -11.95 7.57 5.71
CA LYS A 20 -13.27 7.11 6.18
C LYS A 20 -13.55 5.68 5.72
N PHE A 21 -13.21 5.39 4.47
CA PHE A 21 -13.51 4.10 3.86
C PHE A 21 -12.30 3.16 3.83
N GLY A 22 -11.10 3.60 4.22
CA GLY A 22 -9.93 2.75 4.26
C GLY A 22 -9.40 2.40 2.87
N HIS A 23 -9.49 3.33 1.93
CA HIS A 23 -9.04 3.15 0.55
C HIS A 23 -8.04 4.24 0.16
N VAL A 24 -7.21 3.93 -0.84
CA VAL A 24 -6.38 4.90 -1.55
C VAL A 24 -6.70 4.84 -3.03
N THR A 25 -6.99 6.00 -3.61
CA THR A 25 -7.23 6.15 -5.05
C THR A 25 -6.03 6.81 -5.71
N PHE A 26 -5.40 6.09 -6.64
CA PHE A 26 -4.42 6.61 -7.57
C PHE A 26 -5.15 7.17 -8.79
N ILE A 27 -4.86 8.42 -9.19
CA ILE A 27 -5.55 9.11 -10.29
C ILE A 27 -4.50 9.67 -11.25
N CYS A 28 -4.54 9.23 -12.50
CA CYS A 28 -3.67 9.78 -13.54
C CYS A 28 -4.13 11.21 -13.90
N PRO A 29 -3.26 12.23 -13.82
CA PRO A 29 -3.61 13.60 -14.19
C PRO A 29 -3.80 13.79 -15.70
N ASN A 30 -3.21 12.91 -16.53
CA ASN A 30 -3.23 13.05 -17.99
C ASN A 30 -4.47 12.39 -18.63
N CYS A 31 -4.75 11.13 -18.28
CA CYS A 31 -5.85 10.36 -18.89
C CYS A 31 -7.03 10.09 -17.95
N SER A 32 -7.01 10.62 -16.72
CA SER A 32 -8.05 10.43 -15.69
C SER A 32 -8.30 8.98 -15.25
N ALA A 33 -7.47 8.02 -15.67
CA ALA A 33 -7.52 6.63 -15.18
C ALA A 33 -7.39 6.60 -13.65
N LYS A 34 -8.21 5.77 -13.01
CA LYS A 34 -8.24 5.61 -11.56
C LYS A 34 -7.94 4.17 -11.18
N LYS A 35 -7.16 3.98 -10.12
CA LYS A 35 -6.93 2.69 -9.47
C LYS A 35 -7.21 2.86 -7.99
N GLU A 36 -8.26 2.22 -7.49
CA GLU A 36 -8.61 2.22 -6.08
C GLU A 36 -8.08 0.96 -5.44
N ILE A 37 -7.44 1.10 -4.27
CA ILE A 37 -6.79 0.00 -3.54
C ILE A 37 -7.16 0.11 -2.07
N GLU A 38 -7.56 -0.99 -1.47
CA GLU A 38 -7.73 -1.16 -0.02
C GLU A 38 -6.46 -0.72 0.74
N TRP A 39 -6.64 0.06 1.81
CA TRP A 39 -5.56 0.75 2.51
C TRP A 39 -5.47 0.37 3.99
N ILE A 40 -4.38 -0.30 4.34
CA ILE A 40 -4.04 -0.68 5.71
C ILE A 40 -2.99 0.28 6.27
N LYS A 41 -3.44 1.19 7.14
CA LYS A 41 -2.55 2.11 7.86
C LYS A 41 -2.04 1.52 9.16
N VAL A 42 -0.72 1.25 9.22
CA VAL A 42 -0.06 0.71 10.42
C VAL A 42 0.01 1.76 11.52
N ALA A 43 -0.49 1.37 12.69
CA ALA A 43 -0.62 2.19 13.89
C ALA A 43 -0.22 1.39 15.14
N LYS A 44 -0.99 1.51 16.23
CA LYS A 44 -0.65 0.96 17.56
C LYS A 44 -1.04 -0.51 17.77
N LYS A 45 -1.76 -1.14 16.84
CA LYS A 45 -2.20 -2.55 16.99
C LYS A 45 -1.01 -3.53 16.92
N PRO A 46 -1.18 -4.78 17.39
CA PRO A 46 -0.16 -5.83 17.25
C PRO A 46 0.10 -6.16 15.77
N ARG A 47 1.28 -6.72 15.48
CA ARG A 47 1.70 -7.12 14.12
C ARG A 47 0.71 -8.11 13.48
N SER A 48 0.23 -9.08 14.26
CA SER A 48 -0.70 -10.11 13.80
C SER A 48 -1.99 -9.52 13.23
N ALA A 49 -2.50 -8.43 13.78
CA ALA A 49 -3.70 -7.77 13.28
C ALA A 49 -3.49 -7.20 11.86
N TYR A 50 -2.32 -6.63 11.59
CA TYR A 50 -2.00 -6.11 10.26
C TYR A 50 -1.75 -7.22 9.25
N ILE A 51 -1.07 -8.29 9.65
CA ILE A 51 -0.88 -9.47 8.79
C ILE A 51 -2.25 -10.08 8.43
N ALA A 52 -3.12 -10.30 9.41
CA ALA A 52 -4.45 -10.85 9.18
C ALA A 52 -5.30 -9.94 8.26
N ALA A 53 -5.28 -8.62 8.48
CA ALA A 53 -5.97 -7.68 7.60
C ALA A 53 -5.42 -7.73 6.17
N THR A 54 -4.09 -7.78 6.00
CA THR A 54 -3.46 -7.87 4.68
C THR A 54 -3.85 -9.15 3.95
N LEU A 55 -3.83 -10.29 4.64
CA LEU A 55 -4.25 -11.57 4.06
C LEU A 55 -5.73 -11.57 3.69
N HIS A 56 -6.58 -10.99 4.54
CA HIS A 56 -8.01 -10.88 4.27
C HIS A 56 -8.29 -10.04 3.03
N VAL A 57 -7.65 -8.87 2.88
CA VAL A 57 -7.79 -8.06 1.66
C VAL A 57 -7.33 -8.85 0.44
N LEU A 58 -6.16 -9.50 0.50
CA LEU A 58 -5.65 -10.30 -0.62
C LEU A 58 -6.51 -11.54 -0.94
N GLU A 59 -7.40 -11.97 -0.06
CA GLU A 59 -8.36 -13.04 -0.38
C GLU A 59 -9.37 -12.56 -1.44
N TYR A 60 -9.82 -11.31 -1.35
CA TYR A 60 -10.88 -10.75 -2.19
C TYR A 60 -10.36 -9.85 -3.30
N ASP A 61 -9.26 -9.14 -3.06
CA ASP A 61 -8.67 -8.16 -3.97
C ASP A 61 -7.30 -8.58 -4.48
N GLU A 62 -6.94 -8.10 -5.69
CA GLU A 62 -5.63 -8.38 -6.27
C GLU A 62 -4.51 -7.56 -5.63
N ASP A 63 -4.81 -6.35 -5.14
CA ASP A 63 -3.83 -5.42 -4.59
C ASP A 63 -4.23 -4.94 -3.20
N VAL A 64 -3.24 -4.72 -2.33
CA VAL A 64 -3.42 -4.04 -1.04
C VAL A 64 -2.31 -3.04 -0.82
N PHE A 65 -2.67 -1.85 -0.33
CA PHE A 65 -1.71 -0.82 0.02
C PHE A 65 -1.52 -0.76 1.53
N ILE A 66 -0.30 -1.01 2.01
CA ILE A 66 0.04 -0.92 3.43
C ILE A 66 0.94 0.30 3.63
N SER A 67 0.60 1.19 4.56
CA SER A 67 1.43 2.36 4.86
C SER A 67 1.70 2.57 6.35
N ALA A 68 2.78 3.28 6.67
CA ALA A 68 3.17 3.61 8.03
C ALA A 68 3.87 4.97 8.11
N VAL A 69 3.63 5.68 9.22
CA VAL A 69 4.28 6.97 9.53
C VAL A 69 5.15 6.82 10.78
N GLY A 70 6.45 7.14 10.66
CA GLY A 70 7.43 7.09 11.75
C GLY A 70 8.16 5.75 11.92
N GLY A 71 9.42 5.81 12.36
CA GLY A 71 10.39 4.69 12.29
C GLY A 71 9.91 3.36 12.88
N ASP A 72 9.36 3.37 14.09
CA ASP A 72 8.87 2.13 14.73
C ASP A 72 7.71 1.48 13.97
N ARG A 73 6.81 2.31 13.41
CA ARG A 73 5.66 1.82 12.64
C ARG A 73 6.08 1.36 11.25
N ILE A 74 7.04 2.04 10.64
CA ILE A 74 7.65 1.62 9.36
C ILE A 74 8.33 0.25 9.52
N SER A 75 9.11 0.07 10.59
CA SER A 75 9.74 -1.21 10.91
C SER A 75 8.69 -2.31 11.14
N LYS A 76 7.60 -1.97 11.83
CA LYS A 76 6.46 -2.88 12.02
C LYS A 76 5.78 -3.25 10.69
N MET A 77 5.59 -2.29 9.80
CA MET A 77 5.00 -2.48 8.47
C MET A 77 5.85 -3.42 7.63
N PHE A 78 7.17 -3.20 7.57
CA PHE A 78 8.07 -4.09 6.82
C PHE A 78 8.08 -5.51 7.37
N TRP A 79 7.92 -5.69 8.69
CA TRP A 79 7.72 -7.01 9.27
C TRP A 79 6.45 -7.70 8.74
N CYS A 80 5.35 -6.95 8.62
CA CYS A 80 4.09 -7.49 8.08
C CYS A 80 4.23 -7.84 6.60
N VAL A 81 4.83 -6.94 5.81
CA VAL A 81 5.16 -7.18 4.40
C VAL A 81 6.00 -8.43 4.25
N TYR A 82 7.11 -8.54 4.99
CA TYR A 82 8.01 -9.69 4.96
C TYR A 82 7.26 -11.00 5.26
N ALA A 83 6.42 -11.02 6.29
CA ALA A 83 5.63 -12.20 6.67
C ALA A 83 4.70 -12.69 5.55
N VAL A 84 4.16 -11.80 4.73
CA VAL A 84 3.30 -12.14 3.57
C VAL A 84 4.16 -12.62 2.39
N LEU A 85 5.29 -11.97 2.12
CA LEU A 85 6.18 -12.33 1.02
C LEU A 85 6.79 -13.73 1.19
N VAL A 86 7.25 -14.09 2.40
CA VAL A 86 7.87 -15.41 2.65
C VAL A 86 6.90 -16.57 2.47
N GLN A 87 5.61 -16.33 2.66
CA GLN A 87 4.55 -17.31 2.40
C GLN A 87 4.21 -17.43 0.90
N ARG A 88 4.83 -16.60 0.04
CA ARG A 88 4.62 -16.55 -1.41
C ARG A 88 3.17 -16.21 -1.81
N ILE A 89 2.43 -15.54 -0.94
CA ILE A 89 1.03 -15.13 -1.17
C ILE A 89 0.97 -13.90 -2.08
N ALA A 90 1.90 -12.97 -1.91
CA ALA A 90 1.97 -11.73 -2.67
C ALA A 90 3.42 -11.37 -3.02
N GLU A 91 3.57 -10.37 -3.87
CA GLU A 91 4.83 -9.72 -4.21
C GLU A 91 4.71 -8.19 -4.13
N ILE A 92 5.84 -7.50 -4.00
CA ILE A 92 5.84 -6.04 -3.99
C ILE A 92 5.68 -5.56 -5.42
N SER A 93 4.58 -4.85 -5.70
CA SER A 93 4.38 -4.19 -7.00
C SER A 93 4.94 -2.77 -7.01
N ASN A 94 4.84 -2.04 -5.89
CA ASN A 94 5.42 -0.71 -5.78
C ASN A 94 5.71 -0.33 -4.31
N THR A 95 6.58 0.66 -4.11
CA THR A 95 6.88 1.26 -2.80
C THR A 95 6.76 2.77 -2.91
N THR A 96 6.04 3.41 -1.99
CA THR A 96 5.84 4.86 -1.96
C THR A 96 6.54 5.49 -0.76
N VAL A 97 7.07 6.70 -0.94
CA VAL A 97 7.66 7.49 0.14
C VAL A 97 7.15 8.92 0.02
N ARG A 98 6.44 9.38 1.05
CA ARG A 98 5.80 10.70 1.11
C ARG A 98 6.26 11.47 2.34
N GLN A 99 6.59 12.75 2.16
CA GLN A 99 6.72 13.68 3.28
C GLN A 99 5.35 14.25 3.63
N LEU A 100 5.03 14.24 4.92
CA LEU A 100 3.83 14.84 5.49
C LEU A 100 4.16 16.23 6.06
N ASN A 101 3.12 17.03 6.28
CA ASN A 101 3.23 18.31 6.98
C ASN A 101 3.94 18.09 8.34
N GLY A 102 5.02 18.83 8.58
CA GLY A 102 5.82 18.70 9.81
C GLY A 102 6.97 17.68 9.74
N SER A 103 7.51 17.41 8.55
CA SER A 103 8.73 16.59 8.34
C SER A 103 8.59 15.10 8.63
N ALA A 104 7.39 14.62 8.98
CA ALA A 104 7.13 13.19 9.17
C ALA A 104 7.15 12.46 7.81
N ILE A 105 7.77 11.28 7.77
CA ILE A 105 7.83 10.45 6.57
C ILE A 105 6.80 9.33 6.69
N GLU A 106 5.99 9.19 5.64
CA GLU A 106 5.16 8.02 5.38
C GLU A 106 5.86 7.13 4.34
N VAL A 107 5.94 5.83 4.64
CA VAL A 107 6.34 4.81 3.68
C VAL A 107 5.13 3.93 3.42
N GLY A 108 4.89 3.57 2.17
CA GLY A 108 3.86 2.65 1.77
C GLY A 108 4.39 1.57 0.82
N VAL A 109 3.71 0.43 0.79
CA VAL A 109 4.02 -0.71 -0.07
C VAL A 109 2.72 -1.19 -0.66
N ILE A 110 2.68 -1.31 -1.99
CA ILE A 110 1.60 -2.03 -2.69
C ILE A 110 2.04 -3.47 -2.82
N LEU A 111 1.24 -4.38 -2.29
CA LEU A 111 1.40 -5.82 -2.48
C LEU A 111 0.40 -6.28 -3.54
N HIS A 112 0.89 -7.02 -4.53
CA HIS A 112 0.09 -7.69 -5.54
C HIS A 112 0.00 -9.18 -5.24
N ARG A 113 -1.21 -9.72 -5.20
CA ARG A 113 -1.46 -11.14 -4.98
C ARG A 113 -0.82 -11.96 -6.07
N ARG A 114 -0.11 -13.02 -5.68
CA ARG A 114 0.38 -14.01 -6.63
C ARG A 114 -0.77 -14.90 -7.08
N LYS A 115 -0.97 -15.01 -8.39
CA LYS A 115 -1.86 -16.01 -8.96
C LYS A 115 -1.25 -17.40 -8.70
N VAL A 116 -1.90 -18.20 -7.86
CA VAL A 116 -1.55 -19.60 -7.70
C VAL A 116 -1.88 -20.28 -9.03
N LYS A 117 -0.83 -20.75 -9.73
CA LYS A 117 -0.98 -21.59 -10.93
C LYS A 117 -1.30 -23.01 -10.53
#